data_AF-A0A929AY23-F1
#
_entry.id   AF-A0A929AY23-F1
#
_cell.length_a   1.000
_cell.length_b   1.000
_cell.length_c   1.000
_cell.angle_alpha   90.00
_cell.angle_beta   90.00
_cell.angle_gamma   90.00
#
_symmetry.space_group_name_H-M   'P 1'
#
loop_
_entity.id
_entity.type
_entity.pdbx_description
1 polymer ?
#
loop_
_entity_poly.entity_id
_entity_poly.type
_entity_poly.pdbx_seq_one_letter_code
_entity_poly.pdbx_strand_id
1 'polypeptide(L)'
;MPRLNLYSLSMQISRMFDQGQSLFCTIKVQDWLRQRNQDPNDYDILFHEKPAPPESGLIKMVEIELRRKDGQPVDPWLQAEVNRYM
;
A
#
# COMPACT_ATOMS: atom_id res chain seq x y z
N MET A 1 -18.32 -18.56 10.09
CA MET A 1 -17.50 -18.84 8.88
C MET A 1 -16.64 -17.62 8.61
N PRO A 2 -15.30 -17.69 8.76
CA PRO A 2 -14.48 -16.50 8.66
C PRO A 2 -14.37 -16.10 7.19
N ARG A 3 -15.06 -15.04 6.82
CA ARG A 3 -14.81 -14.30 5.59
C ARG A 3 -13.44 -13.66 5.76
N LEU A 4 -12.37 -14.38 5.40
CA LEU A 4 -11.02 -13.83 5.25
C LEU A 4 -11.14 -12.57 4.38
N ASN A 5 -11.14 -11.41 5.02
CA ASN A 5 -11.32 -10.14 4.35
C ASN A 5 -9.99 -9.81 3.68
N LEU A 6 -9.76 -10.38 2.50
CA LEU A 6 -8.54 -10.30 1.68
C LEU A 6 -8.21 -8.89 1.15
N TYR A 7 -8.71 -7.81 1.76
CA TYR A 7 -8.85 -6.52 1.09
C TYR A 7 -7.90 -5.42 1.55
N SER A 8 -6.85 -5.74 2.30
CA SER A 8 -5.79 -4.78 2.60
C SER A 8 -4.98 -4.46 1.35
N LEU A 9 -4.84 -3.17 1.01
CA LEU A 9 -4.16 -2.72 -0.20
C LEU A 9 -2.73 -3.28 -0.26
N SER A 10 -2.02 -3.17 0.85
CA SER A 10 -0.68 -3.69 1.08
C SER A 10 -0.51 -5.18 0.76
N MET A 11 -1.44 -6.06 1.16
CA MET A 11 -1.38 -7.49 0.79
C MET A 11 -1.53 -7.69 -0.72
N GLN A 12 -2.43 -6.93 -1.35
CA GLN A 12 -2.63 -7.01 -2.80
C GLN A 12 -1.38 -6.53 -3.54
N ILE A 13 -0.78 -5.43 -3.10
CA ILE A 13 0.49 -4.92 -3.62
C ILE A 13 1.61 -5.95 -3.42
N SER A 14 1.70 -6.57 -2.25
CA SER A 14 2.71 -7.59 -1.95
C SER A 14 2.62 -8.79 -2.90
N ARG A 15 1.40 -9.28 -3.16
CA ARG A 15 1.18 -10.35 -4.15
C ARG A 15 1.53 -9.90 -5.57
N MET A 16 1.16 -8.67 -5.94
CA MET A 16 1.48 -8.14 -7.26
C MET A 16 2.99 -7.98 -7.47
N PHE A 17 3.72 -7.54 -6.45
CA PHE A 17 5.19 -7.49 -6.48
C PHE A 17 5.81 -8.88 -6.66
N ASP A 18 5.31 -9.88 -5.92
CA ASP A 18 5.75 -11.28 -6.07
C ASP A 18 5.50 -11.81 -7.49
N GLN A 19 4.38 -11.43 -8.10
CA GLN A 19 4.03 -11.76 -9.49
C GLN A 19 4.75 -10.89 -10.55
N GLY A 20 5.63 -9.97 -10.16
CA GLY A 20 6.35 -9.07 -11.09
C GLY A 20 5.49 -7.94 -11.67
N GLN A 21 4.31 -7.68 -11.11
CA GLN A 21 3.37 -6.63 -11.51
C GLN A 21 3.57 -5.33 -10.71
N SER A 22 4.82 -5.01 -10.35
CA SER A 22 5.18 -3.80 -9.58
C SER A 22 4.74 -2.50 -10.26
N LEU A 23 4.71 -2.45 -11.60
CA LEU A 23 4.24 -1.29 -12.36
C LEU A 23 2.77 -0.92 -12.07
N PHE A 24 1.92 -1.93 -11.90
CA PHE A 24 0.50 -1.74 -11.59
C PHE A 24 0.26 -1.41 -10.12
N CYS A 25 1.25 -1.65 -9.25
CA CYS A 25 1.15 -1.34 -7.83
C CYS A 25 0.98 0.17 -7.62
N THR A 26 1.75 0.98 -8.36
CA THR A 26 1.62 2.45 -8.32
C THR A 26 0.21 2.88 -8.71
N ILE A 27 -0.31 2.38 -9.83
CA ILE A 27 -1.65 2.71 -10.32
C ILE A 27 -2.71 2.38 -9.27
N LYS A 28 -2.56 1.24 -8.59
CA LYS A 28 -3.50 0.78 -7.56
C LYS A 28 -3.49 1.67 -6.31
N VAL A 29 -2.32 2.14 -5.89
CA VAL A 29 -2.21 3.13 -4.80
C VAL A 29 -2.79 4.48 -5.23
N GLN A 30 -2.56 4.90 -6.47
CA GLN A 30 -3.14 6.14 -7.01
C GLN A 30 -4.67 6.08 -7.04
N ASP A 31 -5.25 4.96 -7.45
CA ASP A 31 -6.71 4.75 -7.44
C ASP A 31 -7.25 4.79 -6.01
N TRP A 32 -6.57 4.12 -5.07
CA TRP A 32 -6.93 4.14 -3.66
C TRP A 32 -6.91 5.55 -3.04
N LEU A 33 -5.96 6.40 -3.46
CA LEU A 33 -5.89 7.81 -3.07
C LEU A 33 -7.08 8.59 -3.63
N ARG A 34 -7.38 8.41 -4.93
CA ARG A 34 -8.53 9.06 -5.57
C ARG A 34 -9.86 8.71 -4.90
N GLN A 35 -10.03 7.44 -4.49
CA GLN A 35 -11.22 7.00 -3.74
C GLN A 35 -11.40 7.73 -2.41
N ARG A 36 -10.31 8.25 -1.83
CA ARG A 36 -10.30 9.03 -0.58
C ARG A 36 -10.29 10.54 -0.82
N ASN A 37 -10.60 10.97 -2.05
CA ASN A 37 -10.58 12.37 -2.45
C ASN A 37 -9.17 13.01 -2.34
N GLN A 38 -8.12 12.20 -2.44
CA GLN A 38 -6.72 12.65 -2.45
C GLN A 38 -6.20 12.71 -3.88
N ASP A 39 -5.41 13.74 -4.20
CA ASP A 39 -4.79 13.84 -5.52
C ASP A 39 -3.49 13.02 -5.57
N PRO A 40 -3.42 11.94 -6.37
CA PRO A 40 -2.23 11.09 -6.43
C PRO A 40 -1.00 11.79 -7.01
N ASN A 41 -1.13 12.92 -7.69
CA ASN A 41 0.03 13.67 -8.19
C ASN A 41 0.71 14.45 -7.07
N ASP A 42 -0.01 14.78 -5.99
CA ASP A 42 0.54 15.43 -4.80
C ASP A 42 1.44 14.49 -3.99
N TYR A 43 1.34 13.18 -4.21
CA TYR A 43 2.09 12.17 -3.48
C TYR A 43 3.10 11.45 -4.38
N ASP A 44 4.25 11.15 -3.81
CA ASP A 44 5.23 10.20 -4.30
C ASP A 44 4.98 8.86 -3.59
N ILE A 45 4.86 7.79 -4.37
CA ILE A 45 4.47 6.46 -3.89
C ILE A 45 5.71 5.58 -3.95
N LEU A 46 6.24 5.26 -2.78
CA LEU A 46 7.42 4.42 -2.61
C LEU A 46 6.99 3.04 -2.09
N PHE A 47 7.62 2.00 -2.63
CA PHE A 47 7.36 0.63 -2.22
C PHE A 47 8.60 0.07 -1.54
N HIS A 48 8.46 -0.32 -0.28
CA HIS A 48 9.53 -0.91 0.51
C HIS A 48 9.26 -2.39 0.71
N GLU A 49 10.02 -3.23 0.01
CA GLU A 49 9.99 -4.68 0.20
C GLU A 49 10.65 -5.04 1.53
N LYS A 50 9.87 -5.59 2.46
CA LYS A 50 10.36 -6.07 3.75
C LYS A 50 9.99 -7.55 3.93
N PRO A 51 10.80 -8.32 4.68
CA PRO A 51 10.40 -9.66 5.06
C PRO A 51 9.09 -9.58 5.85
N ALA A 52 8.09 -10.35 5.43
CA ALA A 52 6.81 -10.37 6.10
C ALA A 52 6.97 -10.95 7.52
N PRO A 53 6.28 -10.40 8.52
CA PRO A 53 6.28 -11.00 9.85
C PRO A 53 5.65 -12.41 9.80
N PRO A 54 6.11 -13.36 10.63
CA PRO A 54 5.70 -14.76 10.57
C PRO A 54 4.19 -14.98 10.75
N GLU A 55 3.48 -14.03 11.36
CA GLU A 55 2.03 -14.08 11.58
C GLU A 55 1.20 -13.68 10.35
N SER A 56 1.82 -13.14 9.28
CA SER A 56 1.12 -12.60 8.11
C SER A 56 0.84 -13.63 7.01
N GLY A 57 1.46 -14.83 7.07
CA GLY A 57 1.29 -15.89 6.07
C GLY A 57 1.84 -15.56 4.68
N LEU A 58 2.57 -14.45 4.53
CA LEU A 58 3.30 -14.03 3.33
C LEU A 58 4.80 -14.23 3.54
N ILE A 59 5.57 -14.42 2.47
CA ILE A 59 7.05 -14.52 2.54
C ILE A 59 7.68 -13.11 2.50
N LYS A 60 7.08 -12.20 1.72
CA LYS A 60 7.48 -10.80 1.58
C LYS A 60 6.27 -9.90 1.71
N MET A 61 6.44 -8.78 2.41
CA MET A 61 5.43 -7.76 2.61
C MET A 61 5.95 -6.45 2.02
N VAL A 62 5.13 -5.82 1.19
CA VAL A 62 5.43 -4.51 0.60
C VAL A 62 4.73 -3.46 1.44
N GLU A 63 5.54 -2.62 2.07
CA GLU A 63 5.10 -1.43 2.77
C GLU A 63 5.00 -0.27 1.78
N ILE A 64 3.89 0.45 1.83
CA ILE A 64 3.60 1.55 0.93
C ILE A 64 3.90 2.84 1.68
N GLU A 65 4.87 3.60 1.21
CA GLU A 65 5.21 4.90 1.76
C GLU A 65 4.69 6.00 0.85
N LEU A 66 3.83 6.86 1.41
CA LEU A 66 3.29 8.01 0.74
C LEU A 66 4.07 9.25 1.20
N ARG A 67 4.68 9.97 0.27
CA ARG A 67 5.44 11.19 0.55
C ARG A 67 4.84 12.36 -0.21
N ARG A 68 4.43 13.44 0.46
CA ARG A 68 3.93 14.61 -0.28
C ARG A 68 5.07 15.28 -1.05
N LYS A 69 4.82 15.60 -2.31
CA LYS A 69 5.74 16.34 -3.18
C LYS A 69 5.87 17.80 -2.75
N ASP A 70 4.86 18.32 -2.06
CA ASP A 70 4.86 19.66 -1.49
C ASP A 70 5.89 19.84 -0.35
N GLY A 71 6.56 18.76 0.08
CA GLY A 71 7.54 18.78 1.18
C GLY A 71 6.90 18.69 2.57
N GLN A 72 5.57 18.74 2.65
CA GLN A 72 4.81 18.52 3.87
C GLN A 72 4.82 17.03 4.28
N PRO A 73 4.77 16.71 5.58
CA PRO A 73 4.57 15.33 6.01
C PRO A 73 3.23 14.80 5.49
N VAL A 74 3.19 13.52 5.11
CA VAL A 74 1.93 12.85 4.81
C VAL A 74 1.09 12.75 6.07
N ASP A 75 -0.23 12.80 5.90
CA ASP A 75 -1.14 12.54 6.98
C ASP A 75 -0.90 11.15 7.60
N PRO A 76 -0.72 11.06 8.93
CA PRO A 76 -0.42 9.79 9.59
C PRO A 76 -1.56 8.78 9.46
N TRP A 77 -2.81 9.25 9.38
CA TRP A 77 -3.96 8.39 9.13
C TRP A 77 -3.94 7.80 7.71
N LEU A 78 -3.44 8.55 6.72
CA LEU A 78 -3.33 8.09 5.33
C LEU A 78 -2.25 7.00 5.21
N GLN A 79 -1.08 7.25 5.84
CA GLN A 79 0.02 6.29 5.92
C GLN A 79 -0.36 5.02 6.70
N ALA A 80 -1.18 5.15 7.74
CA ALA A 80 -1.69 4.01 8.50
C ALA A 80 -2.75 3.22 7.71
N GLU A 81 -3.66 3.90 6.99
CA GLU A 81 -4.73 3.26 6.24
C GLU A 81 -4.20 2.54 4.98
N VAL A 82 -3.21 3.11 4.29
CA VAL A 82 -2.59 2.49 3.10
C VAL A 82 -1.86 1.20 3.47
N ASN A 83 -1.31 1.14 4.68
CA ASN A 83 -0.67 -0.03 5.29
C ASN A 83 -1.57 -0.72 6.32
N ARG A 84 -2.89 -0.58 6.23
CA ARG A 84 -3.78 -1.31 7.14
C ARG A 84 -3.85 -2.76 6.72
N TYR A 85 -3.70 -3.68 7.68
CA TYR A 85 -3.74 -5.14 7.49
C TYR A 85 -4.91 -5.83 8.23
N MET A 86 -5.93 -5.07 8.64
CA MET A 86 -7.01 -5.53 9.54
C MET A 86 -8.24 -6.04 8.80
#